data_AF-A0A1G3THJ2-F1
#
_entry.id   AF-A0A1G3THJ2-F1
#
_cell.length_a   1.000
_cell.length_b   1.000
_cell.length_c   1.000
_cell.angle_alpha   90.00
_cell.angle_beta   90.00
_cell.angle_gamma   90.00
#
_symmetry.space_group_name_H-M   'P 1'
#
loop_
_entity.id
_entity.type
_entity.pdbx_description
1 polymer ?
#
loop_
_entity_poly.entity_id
_entity_poly.type
_entity_poly.pdbx_seq_one_letter_code
_entity_poly.pdbx_strand_id
1 'polypeptide(L)' 'MILKILLIVGLIAAIYFIFIKKKPQQVQETKDANKKDVPRSNEMVECSTCQIYCSLDDVLLSNGKYYCSKECLEKLK' A
#
# COMPACT_ATOMS: atom_id res chain seq x y z
N MET A 1 19.02 -5.97 -32.46
CA MET A 1 18.22 -6.83 -31.54
C MET A 1 18.59 -6.61 -30.07
N ILE A 2 19.87 -6.37 -29.74
CA ILE A 2 20.33 -5.98 -28.40
C ILE A 2 19.62 -4.75 -27.82
N LEU A 3 19.39 -3.69 -28.61
CA LEU A 3 18.79 -2.45 -28.11
C LEU A 3 17.31 -2.62 -27.71
N LYS A 4 16.56 -3.47 -28.42
CA LYS A 4 15.19 -3.82 -28.06
C LYS A 4 15.12 -4.56 -26.72
N ILE A 5 16.10 -5.44 -26.46
CA ILE A 5 16.17 -6.22 -25.21
C ILE A 5 16.48 -5.30 -24.02
N LEU A 6 17.38 -4.33 -24.18
CA LEU A 6 17.69 -3.34 -23.13
C LEU A 6 16.48 -2.49 -22.73
N LEU A 7 15.65 -2.07 -23.69
CA LEU A 7 14.43 -1.31 -23.40
C LEU A 7 13.40 -2.13 -22.63
N ILE A 8 13.25 -3.41 -22.99
CA ILE A 8 12.32 -4.32 -22.31
C ILE A 8 12.78 -4.58 -20.87
N VAL A 9 14.06 -4.86 -20.67
CA VAL A 9 14.64 -5.06 -19.33
C VAL A 9 14.54 -3.78 -18.48
N GLY A 10 14.76 -2.61 -19.08
CA GLY A 10 14.60 -1.31 -18.42
C GLY A 10 13.17 -1.05 -17.95
N LEU A 11 12.17 -1.39 -18.77
CA LEU A 11 10.75 -1.27 -18.39
C LEU A 11 10.37 -2.18 -17.22
N ILE A 12 10.78 -3.45 -17.25
CA ILE A 12 10.51 -4.41 -16.18
C ILE A 12 11.20 -3.97 -14.88
N ALA A 13 12.45 -3.52 -14.98
CA ALA A 13 13.19 -2.99 -13.83
C ALA A 13 12.54 -1.72 -13.25
N ALA A 14 12.02 -0.83 -14.10
CA ALA A 14 11.33 0.37 -13.65
C ALA A 14 10.04 0.05 -12.89
N ILE A 15 9.22 -0.88 -13.40
CA ILE A 15 8.01 -1.36 -12.71
C ILE A 15 8.42 -2.00 -11.37
N TYR A 16 9.36 -2.94 -11.37
CA TYR A 16 9.85 -3.57 -10.14
C TYR A 16 10.34 -2.54 -9.12
N PHE A 17 11.13 -1.55 -9.54
CA PHE A 17 11.68 -0.53 -8.65
C PHE A 17 10.60 0.42 -8.10
N ILE A 18 9.59 0.76 -8.89
CA ILE A 18 8.45 1.58 -8.44
C ILE A 18 7.61 0.82 -7.40
N PHE A 19 7.37 -0.47 -7.61
CA PHE A 19 6.57 -1.29 -6.68
C PHE A 19 7.34 -1.68 -5.40
N ILE A 20 8.67 -1.89 -5.44
CA ILE A 20 9.47 -2.23 -4.24
C ILE A 20 9.95 -1.03 -3.43
N LYS A 21 10.10 0.15 -4.05
CA LYS A 21 10.56 1.35 -3.35
C LYS A 21 9.45 2.10 -2.64
N LYS A 22 8.17 1.77 -2.89
CA LYS A 22 7.09 2.01 -1.92
C LYS A 22 7.24 1.05 -0.74
N LYS A 23 8.31 1.25 0.04
CA LYS A 23 8.31 0.85 1.45
C LYS A 23 7.06 1.49 2.06
N PRO A 24 6.24 0.77 2.85
CA PRO A 24 5.18 1.41 3.59
C PRO A 24 5.84 2.58 4.32
N GLN A 25 5.42 3.79 3.95
CA GLN A 25 5.82 5.00 4.63
C GLN A 25 5.55 4.71 6.09
N GLN A 26 6.62 4.56 6.86
CA GLN A 26 6.53 4.49 8.31
C GLN A 26 5.69 5.71 8.68
N VAL A 27 4.43 5.46 9.01
CA VAL A 27 3.59 6.45 9.66
C VAL A 27 4.40 6.73 10.90
N GLN A 28 4.97 7.93 10.92
CA GLN A 28 5.80 8.41 11.99
C GLN A 28 5.00 8.18 13.27
N GLU A 29 5.45 7.23 14.08
CA GLU A 29 4.98 7.03 15.44
C GLU A 29 5.30 8.31 16.20
N THR A 30 4.43 9.30 16.04
CA THR A 30 4.34 10.41 16.95
C THR A 30 3.48 9.92 18.09
N LYS A 31 4.19 9.44 19.11
CA LYS A 31 3.80 9.48 20.52
C LYS A 31 2.57 8.64 20.88
N ASP A 32 2.79 7.53 21.57
CA ASP A 32 2.66 7.55 23.03
C ASP A 32 2.82 6.12 23.57
N ALA A 33 3.57 6.05 24.68
CA ALA A 33 3.66 4.85 25.50
C ALA A 33 2.25 4.38 25.91
N ASN A 34 2.08 3.05 26.00
CA ASN A 34 0.97 2.37 26.68
C ASN A 34 -0.32 2.13 25.85
N LYS A 35 -0.41 0.96 25.20
CA LYS A 35 -1.62 0.10 25.10
C LYS A 35 -1.18 -1.22 24.47
N LYS A 36 -0.93 -2.24 25.31
CA LYS A 36 -1.82 -3.40 25.53
C LYS A 36 -2.07 -4.18 24.25
N ASP A 37 -1.71 -5.46 24.29
CA ASP A 37 -1.94 -6.50 23.31
C ASP A 37 -3.39 -6.47 22.79
N VAL A 38 -3.65 -5.68 21.75
CA VAL A 38 -4.89 -5.77 21.00
C VAL A 38 -4.73 -6.98 20.08
N PRO A 39 -5.63 -7.98 20.10
CA PRO A 39 -5.57 -9.08 19.17
C PRO A 39 -5.68 -8.50 17.77
N ARG A 40 -4.53 -8.44 17.07
CA ARG A 40 -4.46 -8.00 15.68
C ARG A 40 -5.47 -8.83 14.90
N SER A 41 -6.43 -8.16 14.30
CA SER A 41 -7.42 -8.86 13.50
C SER A 41 -6.68 -9.43 12.28
N ASN A 42 -6.70 -10.76 12.12
CA ASN A 42 -6.14 -11.41 10.93
C ASN A 42 -7.05 -11.26 9.69
N GLU A 43 -8.08 -10.44 9.81
CA GLU A 43 -9.03 -10.18 8.75
C GLU A 43 -8.42 -9.14 7.80
N MET A 44 -8.20 -9.57 6.57
CA MET A 44 -7.66 -8.73 5.51
C MET A 44 -8.77 -8.31 4.56
N VAL A 45 -8.74 -7.05 4.15
CA VAL A 45 -9.67 -6.48 3.18
C VAL A 45 -8.96 -5.90 1.98
N GLU A 46 -9.65 -5.91 0.86
CA GLU A 46 -9.14 -5.42 -0.42
C GLU A 46 -9.34 -3.90 -0.55
N CYS A 47 -8.27 -3.19 -0.89
CA CYS A 47 -8.34 -1.77 -1.21
C CYS A 47 -9.10 -1.54 -2.53
N SER A 48 -10.15 -0.72 -2.49
CA SER A 48 -11.00 -0.43 -3.65
C SER A 48 -10.30 0.31 -4.80
N THR A 49 -9.11 0.86 -4.58
CA THR A 49 -8.37 1.64 -5.59
C THR A 49 -7.20 0.86 -6.20
N CYS A 50 -6.43 0.13 -5.39
CA CYS A 50 -5.22 -0.56 -5.85
C CYS A 50 -5.27 -2.09 -5.74
N GLN A 51 -6.39 -2.64 -5.23
CA GLN A 51 -6.64 -4.10 -5.13
C GLN A 51 -5.60 -4.85 -4.29
N ILE A 52 -4.86 -4.13 -3.44
CA ILE A 52 -3.94 -4.71 -2.46
C ILE A 52 -4.74 -5.09 -1.21
N TYR A 53 -4.40 -6.25 -0.64
CA TYR A 53 -4.96 -6.70 0.63
C TYR A 53 -4.21 -6.06 1.80
N CYS A 54 -4.96 -5.46 2.71
CA CYS A 54 -4.44 -4.82 3.92
C CYS A 54 -5.23 -5.31 5.13
N SER A 55 -4.59 -5.34 6.29
CA SER A 55 -5.25 -5.68 7.56
C SER A 55 -6.39 -4.69 7.84
N LEU A 56 -7.51 -5.18 8.39
CA LEU A 56 -8.63 -4.33 8.80
C LEU A 56 -8.22 -3.20 9.76
N ASP A 57 -7.23 -3.45 10.61
CA ASP A 57 -6.72 -2.50 11.59
C ASP A 57 -5.94 -1.32 10.94
N ASP A 58 -5.46 -1.48 9.70
CA ASP A 58 -4.57 -0.53 9.00
C ASP A 58 -5.24 0.20 7.81
N VAL A 59 -6.53 -0.06 7.55
CA VAL A 59 -7.26 0.52 6.41
C VAL A 59 -8.14 1.71 6.79
N LEU A 60 -8.28 2.63 5.84
CA LEU A 60 -9.20 3.76 5.93
C LEU A 60 -10.55 3.35 5.36
N LEU A 61 -11.62 3.45 6.15
CA LEU A 61 -13.00 3.27 5.69
C LEU A 61 -13.59 4.61 5.27
N SER A 62 -14.02 4.73 4.01
CA SER A 62 -14.70 5.93 3.50
C SER A 62 -15.77 5.56 2.49
N ASN A 63 -16.97 6.14 2.60
CA ASN A 63 -18.11 5.84 1.74
C ASN A 63 -18.42 4.33 1.61
N GLY A 64 -18.21 3.57 2.69
CA GLY A 64 -18.42 2.11 2.70
C GLY A 64 -17.36 1.30 1.94
N LYS A 65 -16.25 1.92 1.53
CA LYS A 65 -15.13 1.29 0.84
C LYS A 65 -13.85 1.36 1.66
N TYR A 66 -13.02 0.33 1.54
CA TYR A 66 -11.74 0.23 2.23
C TYR A 66 -10.59 0.74 1.34
N TYR A 67 -9.66 1.47 1.94
CA TYR A 67 -8.50 2.05 1.26
C TYR A 67 -7.22 1.84 2.06
N CYS A 68 -6.15 1.47 1.38
CA CYS A 68 -4.84 1.24 2.00
C CYS A 68 -4.11 2.54 2.40
N SER A 69 -4.50 3.69 1.84
CA SER A 69 -3.85 4.98 2.14
C SER A 69 -4.72 6.17 1.73
N LYS A 70 -4.42 7.37 2.27
CA LYS A 70 -5.09 8.62 1.88
C LYS A 70 -4.93 8.93 0.38
N GLU A 71 -3.79 8.59 -0.20
CA GLU A 71 -3.57 8.71 -1.66
C GLU A 71 -4.62 7.90 -2.45
N CYS A 72 -4.96 6.69 -1.98
CA CYS A 72 -5.94 5.84 -2.65
C CYS A 72 -7.37 6.35 -2.47
N LEU A 73 -7.65 7.04 -1.36
CA LEU A 73 -8.92 7.70 -1.11
C LEU A 73 -9.10 8.93 -2.02
N GLU A 74 -8.06 9.76 -2.14
CA GLU A 74 -8.09 10.98 -2.93
C GLU A 74 -8.15 10.73 -4.44
N LYS A 75 -7.59 9.61 -4.92
CA LYS A 75 -7.73 9.18 -6.32
C LYS A 75 -9.17 8.89 -6.77
N LEU A 76 -10.10 8.71 -5.83
CA LEU A 76 -11.50 8.44 -6.15
C LEU A 76 -12.35 9.72 -6.27
N LYS A 77 -11.79 10.88 -5.92
CA LYS A 77 -12.46 12.18 -5.97
C LYS A 77 -12.28 12.83 -7.34
#